data_AF-W9NSF8-F1
#
_entry.id   AF-W9NSF8-F1
#
_cell.length_a   1.000
_cell.length_b   1.000
_cell.length_c   1.000
_cell.angle_alpha   90.00
_cell.angle_beta   90.00
_cell.angle_gamma   90.00
#
_symmetry.space_group_name_H-M   'P 1'
#
loop_
_entity.id
_entity.type
_entity.pdbx_description
1 polymer ?
#
loop_
_entity_poly.entity_id
_entity_poly.type
_entity_poly.pdbx_seq_one_letter_code
_entity_poly.pdbx_strand_id
1 'polypeptide(L)'
;MLDDANPLSVTCLSCIRQTSPLSVSRSSSQAHSRMPIPTMNDSISESSVHKSSIPTKVEMSQNEKYSEAPSEPPTIPPPPEQYAWSRVREYCQDAFSEFFGTFILLLFGDGVVAQVVLSRGTKGDYQSISWGWGLGVMLGVYVGGKSGGHLNPAVTLANCIFRGHPWRKFPVYAVAQVLGAMCAAAVVYGNYKSAFDAYEGGPGIRTVIGENATAGVFCTYPAEFMTRTGMFFSEFIASTILQFVIFAMADSANIGAGPLMPLGLFFLIFGIGACFGWETGYAINLARDFGPRLVSYMIGYGSEVWSAGGYYFWIPMVAPFMGCAFGGLLYDVFIYTGPSPINTPGMGLPRLLSPRRSTWSNTYSASSPV
;
A
#
# COMPACT_ATOMS: atom_id res chain seq x y z
N MET A 1 -63.19 19.47 -27.57
CA MET A 1 -63.68 18.13 -27.16
C MET A 1 -62.40 17.34 -26.90
N LEU A 2 -61.84 17.51 -25.70
CA LEU A 2 -62.26 16.85 -24.44
C LEU A 2 -61.89 15.36 -24.56
N ASP A 3 -60.73 14.95 -24.03
CA ASP A 3 -60.52 14.54 -22.61
C ASP A 3 -60.98 13.07 -22.45
N ASP A 4 -60.32 12.18 -21.70
CA ASP A 4 -59.70 12.34 -20.38
C ASP A 4 -58.28 11.72 -20.22
N ALA A 5 -57.64 12.05 -19.09
CA ALA A 5 -56.35 11.51 -18.66
C ALA A 5 -56.38 10.97 -17.22
N ASN A 6 -55.52 9.97 -16.94
CA ASN A 6 -55.03 9.60 -15.59
C ASN A 6 -56.10 9.02 -14.60
N PRO A 7 -55.77 8.60 -13.35
CA PRO A 7 -54.47 8.59 -12.66
C PRO A 7 -54.06 7.29 -11.89
N LEU A 8 -52.75 7.25 -11.56
CA LEU A 8 -52.09 6.79 -10.31
C LEU A 8 -52.68 5.62 -9.47
N SER A 9 -51.82 4.65 -9.14
CA SER A 9 -51.76 4.09 -7.79
C SER A 9 -50.35 3.61 -7.42
N VAL A 10 -49.94 3.88 -6.18
CA VAL A 10 -48.65 3.50 -5.57
C VAL A 10 -48.92 2.63 -4.34
N THR A 11 -48.58 1.34 -4.39
CA THR A 11 -48.44 0.45 -3.22
C THR A 11 -47.48 -0.69 -3.62
N CYS A 12 -46.22 -0.75 -3.17
CA CYS A 12 -45.70 -1.12 -1.84
C CYS A 12 -45.64 -2.65 -1.56
N LEU A 13 -44.65 -3.01 -0.74
CA LEU A 13 -44.07 -4.34 -0.49
C LEU A 13 -45.03 -5.50 -0.11
N SER A 14 -44.49 -6.71 -0.29
CA SER A 14 -44.71 -7.92 0.52
C SER A 14 -46.03 -8.70 0.34
N CYS A 15 -45.92 -9.91 -0.22
CA CYS A 15 -46.18 -11.16 0.55
C CYS A 15 -45.96 -12.45 -0.26
N ILE A 16 -44.96 -13.26 0.14
CA ILE A 16 -45.10 -14.73 0.16
C ILE A 16 -44.59 -15.22 1.54
N ARG A 17 -45.49 -15.25 2.52
CA ARG A 17 -45.57 -16.32 3.53
C ARG A 17 -46.75 -17.19 3.09
N GLN A 18 -46.74 -18.51 3.23
CA GLN A 18 -47.05 -19.30 4.44
C GLN A 18 -46.91 -20.80 4.02
N THR A 19 -46.83 -21.82 4.88
CA THR A 19 -47.32 -21.99 6.26
C THR A 19 -46.42 -22.93 7.10
N SER A 20 -46.51 -22.77 8.41
CA SER A 20 -45.99 -23.64 9.50
C SER A 20 -46.95 -24.87 9.73
N PRO A 21 -47.19 -25.47 10.94
CA PRO A 21 -46.70 -25.29 12.34
C PRO A 21 -46.22 -26.61 13.03
N LEU A 22 -45.64 -26.64 14.25
CA LEU A 22 -46.25 -26.62 15.62
C LEU A 22 -45.11 -26.88 16.67
N SER A 23 -45.21 -26.73 18.02
CA SER A 23 -45.93 -25.77 18.88
C SER A 23 -45.55 -25.89 20.40
N VAL A 24 -45.11 -24.79 21.03
CA VAL A 24 -45.51 -24.29 22.38
C VAL A 24 -45.36 -25.19 23.65
N SER A 25 -44.64 -24.76 24.71
CA SER A 25 -45.19 -24.18 25.98
C SER A 25 -44.05 -23.75 26.94
N ARG A 26 -44.04 -22.54 27.56
CA ARG A 26 -44.52 -22.12 28.93
C ARG A 26 -43.91 -22.90 30.13
N SER A 27 -43.54 -22.32 31.29
CA SER A 27 -43.41 -20.92 31.79
C SER A 27 -42.72 -20.83 33.19
N SER A 28 -42.30 -19.63 33.61
CA SER A 28 -42.28 -19.06 35.00
C SER A 28 -41.50 -19.71 36.19
N SER A 29 -40.55 -18.97 36.80
CA SER A 29 -40.67 -18.33 38.16
C SER A 29 -39.37 -18.20 39.01
N GLN A 30 -39.08 -16.95 39.42
CA GLN A 30 -38.42 -16.39 40.65
C GLN A 30 -37.38 -17.11 41.56
N ALA A 31 -36.41 -16.28 42.02
CA ALA A 31 -36.00 -16.03 43.44
C ALA A 31 -34.55 -16.35 43.92
N HIS A 32 -33.80 -15.26 44.18
CA HIS A 32 -32.83 -14.97 45.24
C HIS A 32 -31.77 -15.99 45.76
N SER A 33 -30.49 -15.55 45.75
CA SER A 33 -29.73 -15.22 46.98
C SER A 33 -28.51 -14.31 46.73
N ARG A 34 -28.04 -13.62 47.78
CA ARG A 34 -26.93 -12.63 47.81
C ARG A 34 -25.57 -13.34 48.07
N MET A 35 -24.38 -12.81 47.74
CA MET A 35 -23.62 -11.79 48.51
C MET A 35 -22.30 -11.33 47.81
N PRO A 36 -21.55 -10.31 48.31
CA PRO A 36 -20.75 -9.39 47.46
C PRO A 36 -19.20 -9.42 47.58
N ILE A 37 -18.56 -8.57 46.76
CA ILE A 37 -17.13 -8.16 46.68
C ILE A 37 -16.77 -7.22 47.87
N PRO A 38 -15.51 -7.14 48.38
CA PRO A 38 -14.64 -5.98 48.03
C PRO A 38 -13.08 -6.12 48.14
N THR A 39 -12.38 -5.42 47.22
CA THR A 39 -11.15 -4.58 47.35
C THR A 39 -9.75 -5.10 47.80
N MET A 40 -8.73 -4.41 47.26
CA MET A 40 -7.27 -4.52 47.48
C MET A 40 -6.78 -3.95 48.83
N ASN A 41 -5.59 -4.36 49.28
CA ASN A 41 -4.42 -3.47 49.39
C ASN A 41 -3.10 -4.19 49.81
N ASP A 42 -2.00 -3.70 49.21
CA ASP A 42 -0.61 -3.53 49.69
C ASP A 42 0.13 -4.55 50.58
N SER A 43 1.39 -4.77 50.16
CA SER A 43 2.64 -4.53 50.94
C SER A 43 3.66 -5.69 51.00
N ILE A 44 4.93 -5.28 51.00
CA ILE A 44 6.15 -6.10 50.90
C ILE A 44 6.63 -6.51 52.30
N SER A 45 7.12 -7.74 52.48
CA SER A 45 8.09 -8.10 53.54
C SER A 45 8.84 -9.39 53.20
N GLU A 46 9.97 -9.63 53.89
CA GLU A 46 11.09 -10.44 53.40
C GLU A 46 11.26 -11.83 54.05
N SER A 47 12.15 -12.62 53.42
CA SER A 47 13.18 -13.47 54.04
C SER A 47 12.87 -14.90 54.51
N SER A 48 13.78 -15.82 54.11
CA SER A 48 14.26 -17.05 54.80
C SER A 48 14.97 -17.94 53.76
N VAL A 49 16.18 -17.62 53.29
CA VAL A 49 17.48 -18.00 53.91
C VAL A 49 17.57 -19.44 54.39
N HIS A 50 18.41 -20.24 53.73
CA HIS A 50 19.15 -21.32 54.39
C HIS A 50 20.64 -21.17 54.09
N LYS A 51 21.47 -21.15 55.14
CA LYS A 51 22.92 -20.94 55.06
C LYS A 51 23.68 -22.19 54.63
N SER A 52 24.76 -22.02 53.88
CA SER A 52 26.04 -22.67 54.16
C SER A 52 27.17 -21.63 53.99
N SER A 53 28.29 -21.83 54.68
CA SER A 53 29.31 -20.79 54.86
C SER A 53 30.68 -21.39 55.18
N ILE A 54 31.76 -20.85 54.60
CA ILE A 54 33.11 -20.65 55.18
C ILE A 54 34.00 -19.96 54.11
N PRO A 55 35.02 -19.14 54.48
CA PRO A 55 35.40 -17.99 53.66
C PRO A 55 36.72 -18.16 52.89
N THR A 56 36.89 -17.37 51.81
CA THR A 56 38.19 -17.18 51.14
C THR A 56 38.76 -15.81 51.52
N LYS A 57 40.00 -15.82 51.99
CA LYS A 57 40.77 -14.66 52.43
C LYS A 57 41.43 -13.99 51.22
N VAL A 58 41.39 -12.66 51.14
CA VAL A 58 42.10 -11.90 50.10
C VAL A 58 43.57 -11.77 50.46
N GLU A 59 44.47 -12.20 49.59
CA GLU A 59 45.89 -11.86 49.64
C GLU A 59 46.30 -11.20 48.32
N MET A 60 46.85 -9.99 48.41
CA MET A 60 47.42 -9.25 47.29
C MET A 60 48.88 -9.66 47.10
N SER A 61 49.23 -10.24 45.94
CA SER A 61 50.63 -10.46 45.54
C SER A 61 50.94 -9.81 44.18
N GLN A 62 51.67 -8.71 44.26
CA GLN A 62 52.77 -8.30 43.38
C GLN A 62 52.74 -8.70 41.88
N ASN A 63 52.09 -7.86 41.08
CA ASN A 63 52.72 -7.07 40.00
C ASN A 63 53.91 -7.73 39.22
N GLU A 64 53.65 -8.71 38.36
CA GLU A 64 54.60 -9.10 37.29
C GLU A 64 54.37 -8.25 36.02
N LYS A 65 55.38 -7.44 35.68
CA LYS A 65 55.33 -6.48 34.57
C LYS A 65 55.85 -7.12 33.28
N TYR A 66 55.02 -7.93 32.62
CA TYR A 66 55.34 -8.45 31.29
C TYR A 66 55.44 -7.29 30.29
N SER A 67 56.65 -7.08 29.76
CA SER A 67 56.91 -6.08 28.72
C SER A 67 56.49 -6.65 27.37
N GLU A 68 55.20 -6.60 27.07
CA GLU A 68 54.68 -6.94 25.75
C GLU A 68 55.25 -5.96 24.70
N ALA A 69 55.93 -6.49 23.69
CA ALA A 69 56.44 -5.67 22.59
C ALA A 69 55.25 -5.10 21.80
N PRO A 70 55.37 -3.90 21.19
CA PRO A 70 54.29 -3.34 20.40
C PRO A 70 53.95 -4.29 19.25
N SER A 71 52.79 -4.95 19.33
CA SER A 71 52.24 -5.67 18.19
C SER A 71 51.94 -4.65 17.10
N GLU A 72 52.38 -4.94 15.87
CA GLU A 72 52.00 -4.10 14.73
C GLU A 72 50.46 -4.03 14.68
N PRO A 73 49.87 -2.84 14.49
CA PRO A 73 48.43 -2.73 14.39
C PRO A 73 47.95 -3.65 13.26
N PRO A 74 46.94 -4.50 13.49
CA PRO A 74 46.56 -5.52 12.52
C PRO A 74 46.27 -4.85 11.17
N THR A 75 47.08 -5.19 10.16
CA THR A 75 46.92 -4.67 8.81
C THR A 75 45.57 -5.12 8.29
N ILE A 76 44.57 -4.24 8.38
CA ILE A 76 43.24 -4.47 7.83
C ILE A 76 43.47 -4.76 6.34
N PRO A 77 43.17 -5.96 5.83
CA PRO A 77 43.33 -6.24 4.42
C PRO A 77 42.49 -5.23 3.64
N PRO A 78 42.99 -4.68 2.52
CA PRO A 78 42.21 -3.74 1.73
C PRO A 78 40.84 -4.36 1.43
N PRO A 79 39.73 -3.60 1.55
CA PRO A 79 38.40 -4.15 1.36
C PRO A 79 38.35 -4.87 0.00
N PRO A 80 37.83 -6.11 -0.05
CA PRO A 80 37.93 -6.95 -1.23
C PRO A 80 37.38 -6.19 -2.43
N GLU A 81 38.15 -6.20 -3.53
CA GLU A 81 37.87 -5.38 -4.71
C GLU A 81 36.42 -5.60 -5.15
N GLN A 82 35.59 -4.56 -4.98
CA GLN A 82 34.17 -4.68 -5.24
C GLN A 82 33.95 -4.94 -6.74
N TYR A 83 33.58 -6.19 -7.07
CA TYR A 83 33.20 -6.58 -8.43
C TYR A 83 32.24 -5.56 -9.04
N ALA A 84 32.41 -5.28 -10.34
CA ALA A 84 31.67 -4.22 -11.04
C ALA A 84 30.14 -4.33 -10.84
N TRP A 85 29.59 -5.55 -10.81
CA TRP A 85 28.17 -5.77 -10.54
C TRP A 85 27.73 -5.33 -9.13
N SER A 86 28.53 -5.57 -8.08
CA SER A 86 28.23 -5.11 -6.72
C SER A 86 28.08 -3.60 -6.68
N ARG A 87 28.99 -2.86 -7.34
CA ARG A 87 28.98 -1.40 -7.44
C ARG A 87 27.75 -0.87 -8.19
N VAL A 88 27.39 -1.49 -9.31
CA VAL A 88 26.16 -1.16 -10.07
C VAL A 88 24.91 -1.44 -9.24
N ARG A 89 24.85 -2.60 -8.56
CA ARG A 89 23.73 -2.99 -7.70
C ARG A 89 23.55 -2.05 -6.50
N GLU A 90 24.64 -1.61 -5.89
CA GLU A 90 24.62 -0.65 -4.78
C GLU A 90 24.16 0.73 -5.25
N TYR A 91 24.68 1.22 -6.39
CA TYR A 91 24.27 2.51 -6.97
C TYR A 91 22.80 2.54 -7.42
N CYS A 92 22.33 1.46 -8.07
CA CYS A 92 20.95 1.33 -8.57
C CYS A 92 20.00 0.70 -7.55
N GLN A 93 20.39 0.54 -6.28
CA GLN A 93 19.63 -0.25 -5.29
C GLN A 93 18.19 0.24 -5.13
N ASP A 94 17.97 1.56 -5.03
CA ASP A 94 16.63 2.12 -4.90
C ASP A 94 15.74 1.80 -6.12
N ALA A 95 16.30 1.95 -7.33
CA ALA A 95 15.58 1.71 -8.58
C ALA A 95 15.21 0.23 -8.73
N PHE A 96 16.11 -0.70 -8.39
CA PHE A 96 15.79 -2.12 -8.39
C PHE A 96 14.77 -2.49 -7.31
N SER A 97 14.85 -1.85 -6.13
CA SER A 97 13.91 -2.10 -5.03
C SER A 97 12.49 -1.65 -5.39
N GLU A 98 12.32 -0.45 -5.96
CA GLU A 98 11.03 0.02 -6.47
C GLU A 98 10.54 -0.82 -7.67
N PHE A 99 11.41 -1.16 -8.62
CA PHE A 99 11.05 -2.00 -9.77
C PHE A 99 10.51 -3.36 -9.32
N PHE A 100 11.23 -4.08 -8.46
CA PHE A 100 10.82 -5.42 -8.03
C PHE A 100 9.66 -5.37 -7.02
N GLY A 101 9.56 -4.34 -6.20
CA GLY A 101 8.40 -4.14 -5.34
C GLY A 101 7.11 -3.89 -6.14
N THR A 102 7.14 -3.00 -7.13
CA THR A 102 6.00 -2.76 -8.02
C THR A 102 5.73 -3.94 -8.95
N PHE A 103 6.76 -4.69 -9.36
CA PHE A 103 6.58 -5.95 -10.10
C PHE A 103 5.78 -6.98 -9.28
N ILE A 104 6.12 -7.19 -8.00
CA ILE A 104 5.39 -8.10 -7.11
C ILE A 104 3.95 -7.59 -6.85
N LEU A 105 3.78 -6.28 -6.65
CA LEU A 105 2.46 -5.65 -6.55
C LEU A 105 1.54 -6.04 -7.72
N LEU A 106 2.00 -5.83 -8.95
CA LEU A 106 1.19 -6.09 -10.15
C LEU A 106 1.06 -7.58 -10.46
N LEU A 107 2.05 -8.43 -10.16
CA LEU A 107 1.92 -9.89 -10.33
C LEU A 107 0.73 -10.46 -9.53
N PHE A 108 0.54 -9.99 -8.30
CA PHE A 108 -0.58 -10.42 -7.46
C PHE A 108 -1.88 -9.69 -7.84
N GLY A 109 -1.82 -8.38 -8.11
CA GLY A 109 -2.97 -7.56 -8.50
C GLY A 109 -3.60 -7.97 -9.84
N ASP A 110 -2.85 -7.89 -10.93
CA ASP A 110 -3.34 -8.29 -12.26
C ASP A 110 -3.58 -9.80 -12.30
N GLY A 111 -2.76 -10.59 -11.59
CA GLY A 111 -2.90 -12.04 -11.51
C GLY A 111 -4.21 -12.52 -10.87
N VAL A 112 -4.71 -11.82 -9.84
CA VAL A 112 -6.02 -12.15 -9.24
C VAL A 112 -7.18 -11.69 -10.12
N VAL A 113 -7.06 -10.54 -10.79
CA VAL A 113 -8.10 -10.09 -11.74
C VAL A 113 -8.17 -11.03 -12.94
N ALA A 114 -7.03 -11.45 -13.49
CA ALA A 114 -6.95 -12.46 -14.54
C ALA A 114 -7.65 -13.76 -14.14
N GLN A 115 -7.38 -14.26 -12.92
CA GLN A 115 -8.02 -15.47 -12.41
C GLN A 115 -9.54 -15.33 -12.29
N VAL A 116 -10.04 -14.22 -11.76
CA VAL A 116 -11.49 -14.01 -11.57
C VAL A 116 -12.20 -13.78 -12.91
N VAL A 117 -11.70 -12.89 -13.77
CA VAL A 117 -12.29 -12.57 -15.07
C VAL A 117 -12.28 -13.79 -15.99
N LEU A 118 -11.10 -14.35 -16.26
CA LEU A 118 -10.94 -15.40 -17.28
C LEU A 118 -11.57 -16.74 -16.86
N SER A 119 -11.82 -16.96 -15.57
CA SER A 119 -12.58 -18.12 -15.07
C SER A 119 -14.10 -17.90 -15.03
N ARG A 120 -14.61 -16.76 -15.51
CA ARG A 120 -16.03 -16.35 -15.40
C ARG A 120 -16.53 -16.40 -13.94
N GLY A 121 -15.70 -15.96 -12.99
CA GLY A 121 -16.02 -15.96 -11.55
C GLY A 121 -15.98 -17.33 -10.87
N THR A 122 -15.58 -18.41 -11.56
CA THR A 122 -15.52 -19.76 -10.94
C THR A 122 -14.27 -20.00 -10.09
N LYS A 123 -13.28 -19.09 -10.15
CA LYS A 123 -12.04 -19.12 -9.35
C LYS A 123 -11.81 -17.84 -8.54
N GLY A 124 -12.89 -17.24 -8.07
CA GLY A 124 -12.88 -16.11 -7.14
C GLY A 124 -13.88 -15.03 -7.56
N ASP A 125 -13.90 -13.96 -6.77
CA ASP A 125 -14.88 -12.87 -6.83
C ASP A 125 -14.22 -11.51 -6.55
N TYR A 126 -15.03 -10.46 -6.38
CA TYR A 126 -14.54 -9.11 -6.07
C TYR A 126 -13.80 -9.03 -4.73
N GLN A 127 -14.19 -9.81 -3.72
CA GLN A 127 -13.45 -9.89 -2.45
C GLN A 127 -12.08 -10.54 -2.67
N SER A 128 -12.02 -11.62 -3.45
CA SER A 128 -10.77 -12.28 -3.85
C SER A 128 -9.82 -11.29 -4.52
N ILE A 129 -10.32 -10.42 -5.42
CA ILE A 129 -9.54 -9.34 -6.04
C ILE A 129 -8.98 -8.39 -4.97
N SER A 130 -9.81 -7.93 -4.04
CA SER A 130 -9.40 -7.00 -2.96
C SER A 130 -8.31 -7.62 -2.05
N TRP A 131 -8.40 -8.93 -1.75
CA TRP A 131 -7.36 -9.68 -1.04
C TRP A 131 -6.04 -9.74 -1.83
N GLY A 132 -6.10 -10.03 -3.14
CA GLY A 132 -4.91 -10.13 -3.98
C GLY A 132 -4.15 -8.81 -4.13
N TRP A 133 -4.85 -7.68 -4.29
CA TRP A 133 -4.22 -6.35 -4.29
C TRP A 133 -3.58 -5.99 -2.95
N GLY A 134 -4.25 -6.29 -1.83
CA GLY A 134 -3.67 -6.11 -0.49
C GLY A 134 -2.39 -6.92 -0.30
N LEU A 135 -2.41 -8.21 -0.67
CA LEU A 135 -1.24 -9.10 -0.59
C LEU A 135 -0.11 -8.62 -1.50
N GLY A 136 -0.43 -8.16 -2.71
CA GLY A 136 0.52 -7.58 -3.65
C GLY A 136 1.24 -6.36 -3.07
N VAL A 137 0.53 -5.44 -2.42
CA VAL A 137 1.18 -4.28 -1.75
C VAL A 137 2.07 -4.75 -0.61
N MET A 138 1.60 -5.62 0.28
CA MET A 138 2.40 -6.09 1.42
C MET A 138 3.71 -6.77 0.97
N LEU A 139 3.62 -7.73 0.06
CA LEU A 139 4.78 -8.46 -0.46
C LEU A 139 5.68 -7.56 -1.31
N GLY A 140 5.10 -6.65 -2.09
CA GLY A 140 5.81 -5.62 -2.82
C GLY A 140 6.62 -4.72 -1.91
N VAL A 141 6.08 -4.31 -0.76
CA VAL A 141 6.77 -3.44 0.22
C VAL A 141 7.90 -4.19 0.94
N TYR A 142 7.72 -5.48 1.24
CA TYR A 142 8.82 -6.31 1.74
C TYR A 142 10.00 -6.39 0.75
N VAL A 143 9.72 -6.53 -0.55
CA VAL A 143 10.75 -6.53 -1.61
C VAL A 143 11.32 -5.13 -1.87
N GLY A 144 10.47 -4.11 -1.79
CA GLY A 144 10.79 -2.68 -1.88
C GLY A 144 11.48 -2.09 -0.65
N GLY A 145 11.78 -2.89 0.38
CA GLY A 145 12.23 -2.38 1.68
C GLY A 145 13.54 -1.57 1.66
N LYS A 146 14.37 -1.66 0.61
CA LYS A 146 15.61 -0.87 0.50
C LYS A 146 15.38 0.57 0.04
N SER A 147 14.43 0.80 -0.85
CA SER A 147 14.03 2.14 -1.31
C SER A 147 13.05 2.85 -0.37
N GLY A 148 12.51 2.12 0.62
CA GLY A 148 11.39 2.55 1.46
C GLY A 148 10.03 2.04 0.97
N GLY A 149 9.98 1.29 -0.14
CA GLY A 149 8.78 0.59 -0.63
C GLY A 149 7.63 1.54 -0.98
N HIS A 150 7.90 2.57 -1.77
CA HIS A 150 6.85 3.52 -2.16
C HIS A 150 5.86 2.90 -3.17
N LEU A 151 6.39 2.22 -4.18
CA LEU A 151 5.72 1.45 -5.24
C LEU A 151 4.68 2.22 -6.08
N ASN A 152 4.58 3.52 -5.84
CA ASN A 152 3.55 4.42 -6.34
C ASN A 152 4.16 5.82 -6.53
N PRO A 153 4.08 6.42 -7.75
CA PRO A 153 4.56 7.76 -8.00
C PRO A 153 3.87 8.83 -7.14
N ALA A 154 2.58 8.69 -6.85
CA ALA A 154 1.82 9.65 -6.05
C ALA A 154 2.26 9.65 -4.57
N VAL A 155 2.49 8.46 -4.00
CA VAL A 155 3.07 8.30 -2.66
C VAL A 155 4.50 8.84 -2.61
N THR A 156 5.28 8.62 -3.66
CA THR A 156 6.64 9.18 -3.77
C THR A 156 6.61 10.71 -3.78
N LEU A 157 5.70 11.32 -4.53
CA LEU A 157 5.53 12.78 -4.56
C LEU A 157 5.12 13.33 -3.17
N ALA A 158 4.13 12.70 -2.52
CA ALA A 158 3.70 13.12 -1.18
C ALA A 158 4.85 13.06 -0.16
N ASN A 159 5.71 12.04 -0.22
CA ASN A 159 6.90 11.97 0.62
C ASN A 159 7.97 13.03 0.28
N CYS A 160 8.10 13.44 -0.99
CA CYS A 160 8.96 14.56 -1.40
C CYS A 160 8.48 15.90 -0.82
N ILE A 161 7.16 16.12 -0.80
CA ILE A 161 6.53 17.31 -0.23
C ILE A 161 6.67 17.31 1.30
N PHE A 162 6.11 16.30 1.98
CA PHE A 162 5.84 16.35 3.42
C PHE A 162 6.87 15.66 4.32
N ARG A 163 7.68 14.73 3.78
CA ARG A 163 8.64 13.93 4.56
C ARG A 163 10.10 14.12 4.13
N GLY A 164 10.35 15.07 3.22
CA GLY A 164 11.70 15.44 2.79
C GLY A 164 12.41 14.39 1.93
N HIS A 165 11.67 13.47 1.30
CA HIS A 165 12.27 12.53 0.35
C HIS A 165 12.97 13.30 -0.78
N PRO A 166 14.19 12.92 -1.20
CA PRO A 166 14.95 13.71 -2.15
C PRO A 166 14.26 13.84 -3.52
N TRP A 167 14.01 15.08 -3.97
CA TRP A 167 13.33 15.35 -5.24
C TRP A 167 14.02 14.75 -6.48
N ARG A 168 15.34 14.51 -6.42
CA ARG A 168 16.09 13.83 -7.50
C ARG A 168 15.82 12.33 -7.58
N LYS A 169 15.32 11.68 -6.53
CA LYS A 169 14.89 10.27 -6.56
C LYS A 169 13.53 10.11 -7.22
N PHE A 170 12.62 11.08 -7.12
CA PHE A 170 11.27 11.02 -7.69
C PHE A 170 11.19 10.49 -9.14
N PRO A 171 11.91 11.04 -10.15
CA PRO A 171 11.83 10.52 -11.51
C PRO A 171 12.42 9.10 -11.65
N VAL A 172 13.44 8.76 -10.86
CA VAL A 172 14.04 7.41 -10.85
C VAL A 172 13.05 6.39 -10.31
N TYR A 173 12.37 6.71 -9.21
CA TYR A 173 11.32 5.89 -8.61
C TYR A 173 10.15 5.72 -9.58
N ALA A 174 9.64 6.81 -10.15
CA ALA A 174 8.50 6.76 -11.08
C ALA A 174 8.79 5.89 -12.32
N VAL A 175 9.97 6.01 -12.92
CA VAL A 175 10.38 5.17 -14.07
C VAL A 175 10.54 3.71 -13.64
N ALA A 176 11.20 3.43 -12.51
CA ALA A 176 11.37 2.08 -12.00
C ALA A 176 10.03 1.39 -11.70
N GLN A 177 9.10 2.10 -11.06
CA GLN A 177 7.74 1.63 -10.74
C GLN A 177 6.97 1.31 -12.03
N VAL A 178 6.94 2.22 -13.01
CA VAL A 178 6.26 2.00 -14.30
C VAL A 178 6.84 0.79 -15.03
N LEU A 179 8.16 0.67 -15.12
CA LEU A 179 8.81 -0.48 -15.76
C LEU A 179 8.53 -1.80 -15.02
N GLY A 180 8.52 -1.79 -13.68
CA GLY A 180 8.16 -2.96 -12.87
C GLY A 180 6.72 -3.42 -13.13
N ALA A 181 5.79 -2.46 -13.20
CA ALA A 181 4.39 -2.72 -13.53
C ALA A 181 4.22 -3.27 -14.96
N MET A 182 4.93 -2.71 -15.94
CA MET A 182 4.93 -3.21 -17.32
C MET A 182 5.44 -4.67 -17.39
N CYS A 183 6.56 -4.97 -16.74
CA CYS A 183 7.11 -6.33 -16.72
C CYS A 183 6.16 -7.33 -16.06
N ALA A 184 5.48 -6.95 -14.97
CA ALA A 184 4.51 -7.81 -14.29
C ALA A 184 3.27 -8.07 -15.16
N ALA A 185 2.68 -7.04 -15.77
CA ALA A 185 1.55 -7.18 -16.70
C ALA A 185 1.89 -8.10 -17.87
N ALA A 186 3.10 -7.99 -18.43
CA ALA A 186 3.58 -8.87 -19.50
C ALA A 186 3.73 -10.34 -19.03
N VAL A 187 4.21 -10.58 -17.81
CA VAL A 187 4.30 -11.92 -17.21
C VAL A 187 2.92 -12.50 -16.93
N VAL A 188 1.97 -11.72 -16.39
CA VAL A 188 0.58 -12.16 -16.17
C VAL A 188 -0.09 -12.50 -17.50
N TYR A 189 0.06 -11.66 -18.53
CA TYR A 189 -0.44 -11.98 -19.87
C TYR A 189 0.17 -13.27 -20.43
N GLY A 190 1.49 -13.46 -20.32
CA GLY A 190 2.17 -14.67 -20.75
C GLY A 190 1.64 -15.93 -20.05
N ASN A 191 1.49 -15.86 -18.72
CA ASN A 191 0.97 -16.95 -17.90
C ASN A 191 -0.49 -17.31 -18.22
N TYR A 192 -1.33 -16.31 -18.48
CA TYR A 192 -2.76 -16.50 -18.76
C TYR A 192 -3.12 -16.53 -20.25
N LYS A 193 -2.15 -16.49 -21.19
CA LYS A 193 -2.41 -16.31 -22.63
C LYS A 193 -3.46 -17.29 -23.18
N SER A 194 -3.36 -18.57 -22.85
CA SER A 194 -4.33 -19.59 -23.29
C SER A 194 -5.74 -19.36 -22.74
N ALA A 195 -5.85 -18.77 -21.55
CA ALA A 195 -7.12 -18.41 -20.94
C ALA A 195 -7.72 -17.14 -21.57
N PHE A 196 -6.91 -16.13 -21.91
CA PHE A 196 -7.38 -14.99 -22.73
C PHE A 196 -7.91 -15.48 -24.10
N ASP A 197 -7.12 -16.28 -24.82
CA ASP A 197 -7.51 -16.80 -26.14
C ASP A 197 -8.79 -17.66 -26.07
N ALA A 198 -8.99 -18.44 -24.99
CA ALA A 198 -10.21 -19.21 -24.79
C ALA A 198 -11.42 -18.36 -24.35
N TYR A 199 -11.21 -17.31 -23.55
CA TYR A 199 -12.26 -16.45 -23.02
C TYR A 199 -12.84 -15.52 -24.09
N GLU A 200 -11.97 -14.95 -24.94
CA GLU A 200 -12.35 -14.02 -26.01
C GLU A 200 -12.71 -14.72 -27.34
N GLY A 201 -12.65 -16.05 -27.39
CA GLY A 201 -13.11 -16.85 -28.53
C GLY A 201 -12.08 -17.08 -29.65
N GLY A 202 -10.81 -16.74 -29.43
CA GLY A 202 -9.74 -17.04 -30.38
C GLY A 202 -8.40 -16.37 -30.09
N PRO A 203 -7.30 -16.85 -30.71
CA PRO A 203 -6.00 -16.24 -30.58
C PRO A 203 -5.97 -14.84 -31.21
N GLY A 204 -5.48 -13.86 -30.45
CA GLY A 204 -5.26 -12.49 -30.94
C GLY A 204 -6.48 -11.55 -30.86
N ILE A 205 -7.64 -12.04 -30.41
CA ILE A 205 -8.80 -11.20 -30.07
C ILE A 205 -8.52 -10.53 -28.72
N ARG A 206 -8.56 -9.19 -28.66
CA ARG A 206 -8.22 -8.40 -27.45
C ARG A 206 -9.17 -7.23 -27.28
N THR A 207 -10.08 -7.34 -26.32
CA THR A 207 -11.31 -6.56 -26.24
C THR A 207 -11.30 -5.61 -25.03
N VAL A 208 -11.55 -4.31 -25.25
CA VAL A 208 -11.53 -3.30 -24.19
C VAL A 208 -12.90 -3.08 -23.55
N ILE A 209 -13.99 -3.15 -24.32
CA ILE A 209 -15.37 -2.90 -23.87
C ILE A 209 -16.29 -4.03 -24.36
N GLY A 210 -17.26 -4.45 -23.53
CA GLY A 210 -18.25 -5.47 -23.84
C GLY A 210 -18.20 -6.70 -22.91
N GLU A 211 -19.09 -7.66 -23.15
CA GLU A 211 -19.32 -8.81 -22.25
C GLU A 211 -18.06 -9.69 -22.03
N ASN A 212 -17.25 -9.86 -23.07
CA ASN A 212 -15.98 -10.61 -23.00
C ASN A 212 -14.76 -9.66 -22.97
N ALA A 213 -14.90 -8.43 -22.49
CA ALA A 213 -13.77 -7.51 -22.33
C ALA A 213 -12.78 -7.99 -21.27
N THR A 214 -11.50 -7.92 -21.61
CA THR A 214 -10.39 -8.46 -20.79
C THR A 214 -9.31 -7.42 -20.49
N ALA A 215 -9.36 -6.23 -21.11
CA ALA A 215 -8.41 -5.14 -20.85
C ALA A 215 -8.37 -4.70 -19.37
N GLY A 216 -9.50 -4.86 -18.66
CA GLY A 216 -9.65 -4.61 -17.23
C GLY A 216 -8.78 -5.48 -16.31
N VAL A 217 -8.16 -6.55 -16.84
CA VAL A 217 -7.15 -7.34 -16.12
C VAL A 217 -5.88 -6.54 -15.84
N PHE A 218 -5.52 -5.62 -16.73
CA PHE A 218 -4.26 -4.88 -16.67
C PHE A 218 -4.44 -3.49 -16.04
N CYS A 219 -5.43 -2.74 -16.51
CA CYS A 219 -5.60 -1.33 -16.19
C CYS A 219 -7.08 -1.02 -15.93
N THR A 220 -7.33 0.06 -15.22
CA THR A 220 -8.68 0.36 -14.73
C THR A 220 -9.55 1.00 -15.81
N TYR A 221 -10.85 0.71 -15.75
CA TYR A 221 -11.89 1.35 -16.54
C TYR A 221 -13.07 1.67 -15.61
N PRO A 222 -13.78 2.77 -15.82
CA PRO A 222 -14.84 3.19 -14.92
C PRO A 222 -16.13 2.40 -15.19
N ALA A 223 -16.97 2.25 -14.17
CA ALA A 223 -18.31 1.69 -14.32
C ALA A 223 -19.17 2.56 -15.26
N GLU A 224 -20.06 1.94 -16.03
CA GLU A 224 -20.80 2.61 -17.14
C GLU A 224 -21.64 3.82 -16.71
N PHE A 225 -22.12 3.84 -15.47
CA PHE A 225 -22.93 4.93 -14.92
C PHE A 225 -22.11 6.16 -14.48
N MET A 226 -20.78 6.06 -14.47
CA MET A 226 -19.92 7.11 -13.91
C MET A 226 -19.87 8.34 -14.81
N THR A 227 -19.99 9.52 -14.21
CA THR A 227 -19.66 10.79 -14.86
C THR A 227 -18.16 11.07 -14.75
N ARG A 228 -17.57 11.82 -15.69
CA ARG A 228 -16.14 12.19 -15.63
C ARG A 228 -15.75 12.88 -14.31
N THR A 229 -16.64 13.68 -13.73
CA THR A 229 -16.44 14.30 -12.41
C THR A 229 -16.44 13.26 -11.30
N GLY A 230 -17.38 12.31 -11.31
CA GLY A 230 -17.42 11.19 -10.37
C GLY A 230 -16.16 10.33 -10.45
N MET A 231 -15.72 9.98 -11.67
CA MET A 231 -14.48 9.20 -11.91
C MET A 231 -13.27 9.86 -11.23
N PHE A 232 -13.10 11.17 -11.42
CA PHE A 232 -12.01 11.92 -10.80
C PHE A 232 -12.13 11.97 -9.28
N PHE A 233 -13.34 12.20 -8.76
CA PHE A 233 -13.60 12.31 -7.32
C PHE A 233 -13.38 10.98 -6.58
N SER A 234 -13.75 9.87 -7.20
CA SER A 234 -13.54 8.50 -6.69
C SER A 234 -12.06 8.18 -6.49
N GLU A 235 -11.25 8.37 -7.54
CA GLU A 235 -9.79 8.20 -7.48
C GLU A 235 -9.12 9.20 -6.51
N PHE A 236 -9.61 10.43 -6.45
CA PHE A 236 -9.12 11.45 -5.51
C PHE A 236 -9.38 11.06 -4.05
N ILE A 237 -10.58 10.58 -3.69
CA ILE A 237 -10.91 10.13 -2.33
C ILE A 237 -10.06 8.92 -1.95
N ALA A 238 -10.03 7.88 -2.79
CA ALA A 238 -9.29 6.65 -2.50
C ALA A 238 -7.80 6.93 -2.29
N SER A 239 -7.21 7.82 -3.10
CA SER A 239 -5.81 8.27 -2.97
C SER A 239 -5.55 9.19 -1.78
N THR A 240 -6.55 9.98 -1.36
CA THR A 240 -6.52 10.79 -0.13
C THR A 240 -6.47 9.89 1.09
N ILE A 241 -7.37 8.90 1.17
CA ILE A 241 -7.41 7.90 2.25
C ILE A 241 -6.10 7.12 2.29
N LEU A 242 -5.60 6.65 1.14
CA LEU A 242 -4.32 5.96 1.02
C LEU A 242 -3.20 6.75 1.71
N GLN A 243 -2.96 8.00 1.30
CA GLN A 243 -1.81 8.75 1.80
C GLN A 243 -1.97 9.22 3.24
N PHE A 244 -3.19 9.58 3.64
CA PHE A 244 -3.50 9.97 5.02
C PHE A 244 -3.21 8.82 5.99
N VAL A 245 -3.65 7.60 5.67
CA VAL A 245 -3.42 6.42 6.52
C VAL A 245 -1.97 5.95 6.44
N ILE A 246 -1.29 6.04 5.27
CA ILE A 246 0.17 5.79 5.19
C ILE A 246 0.93 6.68 6.17
N PHE A 247 0.65 7.98 6.22
CA PHE A 247 1.31 8.87 7.18
C PHE A 247 0.91 8.58 8.62
N ALA A 248 -0.35 8.24 8.90
CA ALA A 248 -0.79 7.83 10.23
C ALA A 248 -0.10 6.56 10.76
N MET A 249 0.22 5.62 9.87
CA MET A 249 0.97 4.39 10.19
C MET A 249 2.49 4.61 10.24
N ALA A 250 3.02 5.57 9.50
CA ALA A 250 4.45 5.90 9.49
C ALA A 250 4.88 6.80 10.66
N ASP A 251 3.94 7.53 11.28
CA ASP A 251 4.24 8.41 12.42
C ASP A 251 4.42 7.63 13.73
N SER A 252 5.64 7.68 14.29
CA SER A 252 5.98 7.10 15.59
C SER A 252 5.58 7.95 16.80
N ALA A 253 5.09 9.18 16.60
CA ALA A 253 4.45 9.98 17.65
C ALA A 253 2.94 9.68 17.79
N ASN A 254 2.36 9.00 16.79
CA ASN A 254 1.07 8.33 16.86
C ASN A 254 1.26 6.88 17.36
N ILE A 255 0.22 6.03 17.25
CA ILE A 255 0.36 4.58 17.50
C ILE A 255 1.48 3.97 16.64
N GLY A 256 1.53 4.32 15.35
CA GLY A 256 2.50 3.80 14.38
C GLY A 256 2.33 2.30 14.07
N ALA A 257 2.75 1.88 12.89
CA ALA A 257 2.77 0.46 12.51
C ALA A 257 4.14 -0.20 12.74
N GLY A 258 5.24 0.57 12.70
CA GLY A 258 6.58 0.06 12.93
C GLY A 258 6.91 -1.16 12.03
N PRO A 259 7.40 -2.29 12.59
CA PRO A 259 7.65 -3.51 11.82
C PRO A 259 6.40 -4.11 11.13
N LEU A 260 5.19 -3.77 11.59
CA LEU A 260 3.93 -4.22 11.00
C LEU A 260 3.46 -3.34 9.84
N MET A 261 4.22 -2.31 9.42
CA MET A 261 3.85 -1.42 8.30
C MET A 261 3.40 -2.18 7.03
N PRO A 262 4.06 -3.26 6.56
CA PRO A 262 3.57 -4.02 5.40
C PRO A 262 2.19 -4.66 5.61
N LEU A 263 1.90 -5.13 6.83
CA LEU A 263 0.59 -5.70 7.20
C LEU A 263 -0.48 -4.62 7.40
N GLY A 264 -0.11 -3.43 7.86
CA GLY A 264 -1.00 -2.27 7.86
C GLY A 264 -1.40 -1.86 6.43
N LEU A 265 -0.43 -1.85 5.51
CA LEU A 265 -0.65 -1.57 4.09
C LEU A 265 -1.50 -2.66 3.41
N PHE A 266 -1.36 -3.94 3.79
CA PHE A 266 -2.28 -5.01 3.38
C PHE A 266 -3.74 -4.62 3.65
N PHE A 267 -4.07 -4.30 4.91
CA PHE A 267 -5.45 -4.01 5.31
C PHE A 267 -5.98 -2.67 4.76
N LEU A 268 -5.12 -1.66 4.62
CA LEU A 268 -5.47 -0.39 3.99
C LEU A 268 -5.92 -0.60 2.53
N ILE A 269 -5.16 -1.37 1.77
CA ILE A 269 -5.42 -1.59 0.33
C ILE A 269 -6.60 -2.53 0.13
N PHE A 270 -6.70 -3.59 0.94
CA PHE A 270 -7.90 -4.43 1.01
C PHE A 270 -9.15 -3.59 1.31
N GLY A 271 -9.09 -2.70 2.30
CA GLY A 271 -10.19 -1.82 2.68
C GLY A 271 -10.57 -0.81 1.59
N ILE A 272 -9.59 -0.20 0.91
CA ILE A 272 -9.85 0.68 -0.24
C ILE A 272 -10.53 -0.10 -1.39
N GLY A 273 -10.01 -1.28 -1.73
CA GLY A 273 -10.61 -2.13 -2.77
C GLY A 273 -12.05 -2.54 -2.42
N ALA A 274 -12.27 -3.03 -1.19
CA ALA A 274 -13.57 -3.50 -0.72
C ALA A 274 -14.63 -2.37 -0.61
N CYS A 275 -14.23 -1.15 -0.26
CA CYS A 275 -15.17 -0.05 0.04
C CYS A 275 -15.31 1.01 -1.07
N PHE A 276 -14.27 1.25 -1.87
CA PHE A 276 -14.22 2.36 -2.85
C PHE A 276 -13.96 1.90 -4.29
N GLY A 277 -13.81 0.60 -4.53
CA GLY A 277 -13.26 0.13 -5.79
C GLY A 277 -14.24 -0.16 -6.93
N TRP A 278 -15.56 -0.23 -6.68
CA TRP A 278 -16.55 -0.57 -7.72
C TRP A 278 -16.62 0.48 -8.85
N GLU A 279 -16.52 1.76 -8.50
CA GLU A 279 -16.72 2.87 -9.43
C GLU A 279 -15.62 3.00 -10.49
N THR A 280 -14.35 2.83 -10.08
CA THR A 280 -13.17 3.14 -10.89
C THR A 280 -12.07 2.09 -10.86
N GLY A 281 -12.21 1.00 -10.11
CA GLY A 281 -11.16 -0.01 -9.95
C GLY A 281 -9.97 0.43 -9.08
N TYR A 282 -10.14 1.51 -8.29
CA TYR A 282 -9.19 2.03 -7.30
C TYR A 282 -7.75 2.04 -7.81
N ALA A 283 -7.51 2.77 -8.90
CA ALA A 283 -6.19 2.82 -9.51
C ALA A 283 -5.15 3.38 -8.53
N ILE A 284 -5.43 4.53 -7.90
CA ILE A 284 -4.68 5.19 -6.81
C ILE A 284 -3.16 5.34 -6.99
N ASN A 285 -2.64 5.01 -8.18
CA ASN A 285 -1.23 4.80 -8.48
C ASN A 285 -1.03 4.82 -10.00
N LEU A 286 -0.32 5.85 -10.51
CA LEU A 286 -0.03 5.99 -11.93
C LEU A 286 0.69 4.75 -12.50
N ALA A 287 1.66 4.17 -11.78
CA ALA A 287 2.45 3.05 -12.30
C ALA A 287 1.59 1.79 -12.52
N ARG A 288 0.66 1.53 -11.59
CA ARG A 288 -0.29 0.40 -11.61
C ARG A 288 -1.36 0.51 -12.69
N ASP A 289 -1.59 1.69 -13.27
CA ASP A 289 -2.49 1.86 -14.39
C ASP A 289 -1.75 2.06 -15.71
N PHE A 290 -0.87 3.07 -15.79
CA PHE A 290 -0.17 3.46 -17.02
C PHE A 290 0.75 2.38 -17.55
N GLY A 291 1.52 1.71 -16.68
CA GLY A 291 2.42 0.64 -17.10
C GLY A 291 1.68 -0.52 -17.77
N PRO A 292 0.71 -1.16 -17.08
CA PRO A 292 -0.12 -2.21 -17.68
C PRO A 292 -0.95 -1.73 -18.88
N ARG A 293 -1.39 -0.47 -18.92
CA ARG A 293 -2.10 0.13 -20.08
C ARG A 293 -1.20 0.27 -21.32
N LEU A 294 0.08 0.60 -21.15
CA LEU A 294 1.06 0.53 -22.24
C LEU A 294 1.25 -0.91 -22.72
N VAL A 295 1.25 -1.89 -21.81
CA VAL A 295 1.39 -3.31 -22.18
C VAL A 295 0.16 -3.81 -22.93
N SER A 296 -1.06 -3.50 -22.47
CA SER A 296 -2.29 -3.86 -23.18
C SER A 296 -2.34 -3.23 -24.59
N TYR A 297 -1.92 -1.98 -24.74
CA TYR A 297 -1.72 -1.36 -26.05
C TYR A 297 -0.76 -2.17 -26.95
N MET A 298 0.43 -2.54 -26.43
CA MET A 298 1.45 -3.27 -27.18
C MET A 298 1.06 -4.70 -27.56
N ILE A 299 0.26 -5.41 -26.76
CA ILE A 299 -0.13 -6.80 -27.00
C ILE A 299 -1.40 -6.97 -27.87
N GLY A 300 -1.98 -5.87 -28.35
CA GLY A 300 -2.99 -5.90 -29.42
C GLY A 300 -4.39 -5.36 -29.06
N TYR A 301 -4.61 -4.78 -27.88
CA TYR A 301 -5.92 -4.14 -27.55
C TYR A 301 -6.20 -2.85 -28.34
N GLY A 302 -5.22 -2.36 -29.11
CA GLY A 302 -5.39 -1.18 -29.97
C GLY A 302 -5.56 0.14 -29.19
N SER A 303 -5.88 1.22 -29.90
CA SER A 303 -5.98 2.56 -29.32
C SER A 303 -7.17 2.75 -28.36
N GLU A 304 -8.12 1.80 -28.32
CA GLU A 304 -9.31 1.89 -27.48
C GLU A 304 -8.98 1.95 -25.98
N VAL A 305 -7.84 1.39 -25.54
CA VAL A 305 -7.35 1.49 -24.16
C VAL A 305 -7.11 2.93 -23.69
N TRP A 306 -7.03 3.89 -24.61
CA TRP A 306 -6.88 5.32 -24.34
C TRP A 306 -8.18 6.12 -24.51
N SER A 307 -9.18 5.63 -25.24
CA SER A 307 -10.45 6.32 -25.48
C SER A 307 -11.63 5.80 -24.65
N ALA A 308 -11.57 4.55 -24.18
CA ALA A 308 -12.60 3.94 -23.34
C ALA A 308 -12.88 4.75 -22.06
N GLY A 309 -14.11 4.63 -21.55
CA GLY A 309 -14.57 5.43 -20.40
C GLY A 309 -14.62 6.95 -20.68
N GLY A 310 -14.70 7.37 -21.94
CA GLY A 310 -14.73 8.79 -22.32
C GLY A 310 -13.39 9.49 -22.12
N TYR A 311 -12.31 8.84 -22.55
CA TYR A 311 -10.90 9.15 -22.27
C TYR A 311 -10.56 9.06 -20.78
N TYR A 312 -10.87 7.93 -20.15
CA TYR A 312 -10.65 7.74 -18.71
C TYR A 312 -9.16 7.75 -18.32
N PHE A 313 -8.26 7.29 -19.20
CA PHE A 313 -6.83 7.02 -18.91
C PHE A 313 -6.06 8.12 -18.16
N TRP A 314 -6.37 9.41 -18.37
CA TRP A 314 -5.65 10.51 -17.72
C TRP A 314 -6.04 10.68 -16.24
N ILE A 315 -7.22 10.21 -15.84
CA ILE A 315 -7.73 10.33 -14.46
C ILE A 315 -6.81 9.58 -13.47
N PRO A 316 -6.52 8.27 -13.62
CA PRO A 316 -5.57 7.57 -12.74
C PRO A 316 -4.12 8.07 -12.88
N MET A 317 -3.80 8.90 -13.87
CA MET A 317 -2.50 9.56 -14.01
C MET A 317 -2.41 10.90 -13.27
N VAL A 318 -3.53 11.52 -12.89
CA VAL A 318 -3.56 12.88 -12.31
C VAL A 318 -4.24 12.90 -10.94
N ALA A 319 -5.43 12.31 -10.82
CA ALA A 319 -6.23 12.33 -9.60
C ALA A 319 -5.46 11.73 -8.39
N PRO A 320 -4.66 10.64 -8.53
CA PRO A 320 -3.91 10.11 -7.40
C PRO A 320 -2.84 11.04 -6.83
N PHE A 321 -2.15 11.82 -7.67
CA PHE A 321 -1.17 12.80 -7.17
C PHE A 321 -1.85 13.90 -6.36
N MET A 322 -3.01 14.38 -6.82
CA MET A 322 -3.80 15.39 -6.10
C MET A 322 -4.38 14.82 -4.81
N GLY A 323 -4.92 13.61 -4.83
CA GLY A 323 -5.45 12.92 -3.66
C GLY A 323 -4.37 12.63 -2.62
N CYS A 324 -3.23 12.04 -3.01
CA CYS A 324 -2.14 11.80 -2.07
C CYS A 324 -1.56 13.10 -1.50
N ALA A 325 -1.39 14.15 -2.31
CA ALA A 325 -0.95 15.45 -1.80
C ALA A 325 -1.96 16.04 -0.79
N PHE A 326 -3.26 15.90 -1.03
CA PHE A 326 -4.31 16.36 -0.12
C PHE A 326 -4.41 15.51 1.15
N GLY A 327 -4.31 14.18 1.06
CA GLY A 327 -4.26 13.28 2.22
C GLY A 327 -3.05 13.54 3.11
N GLY A 328 -1.89 13.81 2.51
CA GLY A 328 -0.69 14.25 3.23
C GLY A 328 -0.90 15.61 3.93
N LEU A 329 -1.51 16.57 3.24
CA LEU A 329 -1.85 17.88 3.80
C LEU A 329 -2.80 17.77 5.00
N LEU A 330 -3.87 16.97 4.88
CA LEU A 330 -4.83 16.77 5.96
C LEU A 330 -4.18 16.17 7.21
N TYR A 331 -3.32 15.16 7.04
CA TYR A 331 -2.60 14.57 8.17
C TYR A 331 -1.66 15.59 8.81
N ASP A 332 -0.94 16.37 8.00
CA ASP A 332 0.03 17.36 8.48
C ASP A 332 -0.58 18.61 9.12
N VAL A 333 -1.79 19.00 8.73
CA VAL A 333 -2.51 20.16 9.30
C VAL A 333 -3.20 19.81 10.63
N PHE A 334 -3.76 18.60 10.75
CA PHE A 334 -4.66 18.26 11.86
C PHE A 334 -4.10 17.28 12.89
N ILE A 335 -3.04 16.51 12.57
CA ILE A 335 -2.54 15.43 13.44
C ILE A 335 -1.02 15.50 13.65
N TYR A 336 -0.24 15.67 12.59
CA TYR A 336 1.23 15.54 12.65
C TYR A 336 1.90 16.75 13.33
N THR A 337 2.59 16.49 14.43
CA THR A 337 3.35 17.52 15.19
C THR A 337 4.84 17.58 14.83
N GLY A 338 5.30 16.69 13.93
CA GLY A 338 6.71 16.58 13.55
C GLY A 338 7.19 17.52 12.43
N PRO A 339 8.41 17.32 11.91
CA PRO A 339 9.00 18.16 10.87
C PRO A 339 8.25 18.10 9.53
N SER A 340 7.42 19.11 9.27
CA SER A 340 6.60 19.27 8.05
C SER A 340 6.88 20.62 7.37
N PRO A 341 6.60 20.81 6.06
CA PRO A 341 6.44 22.13 5.47
C PRO A 341 5.39 22.99 6.20
N ILE A 342 4.25 22.38 6.57
CA ILE A 342 3.12 23.05 7.23
C ILE A 342 3.55 23.65 8.57
N ASN A 343 4.35 22.89 9.33
CA ASN A 343 4.92 23.29 10.62
C ASN A 343 6.13 24.25 10.48
N THR A 344 6.24 25.02 9.39
CA THR A 344 7.28 26.06 9.22
C THR A 344 6.72 27.37 8.66
N PRO A 345 7.38 28.53 8.93
CA PRO A 345 6.94 29.84 8.42
C PRO A 345 6.66 29.84 6.91
N GLY A 346 5.51 30.39 6.52
CA GLY A 346 5.05 30.38 5.13
C GLY A 346 4.65 29.00 4.59
N MET A 347 4.28 28.05 5.46
CA MET A 347 3.91 26.66 5.10
C MET A 347 4.97 25.96 4.23
N GLY A 348 6.24 26.34 4.39
CA GLY A 348 7.35 25.77 3.65
C GLY A 348 7.47 26.17 2.18
N LEU A 349 6.67 27.12 1.66
CA LEU A 349 6.85 27.70 0.31
C LEU A 349 8.32 28.06 -0.02
N PRO A 350 9.10 28.67 0.90
CA PRO A 350 10.51 28.96 0.66
C PRO A 350 11.39 27.73 0.35
N ARG A 351 10.97 26.49 0.70
CA ARG A 351 11.70 25.26 0.36
C ARG A 351 11.61 24.89 -1.13
N LEU A 352 10.52 25.31 -1.80
CA LEU A 352 10.33 25.13 -3.24
C LEU A 352 11.08 26.19 -4.04
N LEU A 353 11.09 27.43 -3.54
CA LEU A 353 11.73 28.58 -4.21
C LEU A 353 13.26 28.65 -3.99
N SER A 354 13.75 28.15 -2.86
CA SER A 354 15.17 28.13 -2.50
C SER A 354 15.67 26.69 -2.28
N PRO A 355 15.97 25.94 -3.36
CA PRO A 355 16.28 24.51 -3.29
C PRO A 355 17.56 24.22 -2.50
N ARG A 356 17.41 23.79 -1.24
CA ARG A 356 18.54 23.38 -0.38
C ARG A 356 19.08 22.01 -0.80
N ARG A 357 20.42 21.83 -0.77
CA ARG A 357 21.07 20.52 -1.01
C ARG A 357 20.50 19.41 -0.11
N SER A 358 20.12 19.73 1.13
CA SER A 358 19.49 18.79 2.08
C SER A 358 18.14 18.21 1.64
N THR A 359 17.44 18.87 0.73
CA THR A 359 16.09 18.46 0.27
C THR A 359 16.12 17.98 -1.19
N TRP A 360 17.12 18.43 -1.95
CA TRP A 360 17.25 18.14 -3.38
C TRP A 360 18.38 17.18 -3.75
N SER A 361 19.31 16.86 -2.83
CA SER A 361 20.42 15.93 -3.07
C SER A 361 20.20 14.59 -2.40
N ASN A 362 20.54 13.52 -3.11
CA ASN A 362 20.52 12.15 -2.60
C ASN A 362 21.80 11.82 -1.79
N THR A 363 22.82 12.67 -1.87
CA THR A 363 24.17 12.45 -1.30
C THR A 363 24.53 13.41 -0.16
N TYR A 364 23.61 14.30 0.23
CA TYR A 364 23.88 15.27 1.29
C TYR A 364 23.62 14.65 2.67
N SER A 365 24.68 14.43 3.44
CA SER A 365 24.57 14.28 4.89
C SER A 365 24.92 15.60 5.57
N ALA A 366 24.15 16.00 6.58
CA ALA A 366 24.47 17.16 7.41
C ALA A 366 25.72 16.93 8.29
N SER A 367 26.21 15.68 8.38
CA SER A 367 27.41 15.29 9.14
C SER A 367 28.69 15.16 8.30
N SER A 368 28.66 15.44 6.99
CA SER A 368 29.87 15.45 6.16
C SER A 368 30.75 16.65 6.55
N PRO A 369 31.97 16.44 7.07
CA PRO A 369 32.91 17.54 7.30
C PRO A 369 33.32 18.15 5.96
N VAL A 370 33.54 19.48 5.97
CA VAL A 370 34.09 20.25 4.84
C VAL A 370 35.61 20.12 4.82
#